data_AF-A0A957SUA2-F1
#
_entry.id   AF-A0A957SUA2-F1
#
_cell.length_a   1.000
_cell.length_b   1.000
_cell.length_c   1.000
_cell.angle_alpha   90.00
_cell.angle_beta   90.00
_cell.angle_gamma   90.00
#
_symmetry.space_group_name_H-M   'P 1'
#
loop_
_entity.id
_entity.type
_entity.pdbx_description
1 polymer ?
#
loop_
_entity_poly.entity_id
_entity_poly.type
_entity_poly.pdbx_seq_one_letter_code
_entity_poly.pdbx_strand_id
1 'polypeptide(L)'
;VLRQDYVRTARAKGLVESVVISKHALRNALIPFVTILVLQIPNVFSGAIITETVFSWNGTGFLYFDALGRSDWNVALAFIFITAVLTVFATLIGDILYTIVDPRIRYS
;
A
#
# COMPACT_ATOMS: atom_id res chain seq x y z
N VAL A 1 7.38 -5.83 16.40
CA VAL A 1 7.28 -7.28 16.10
C VAL A 1 8.38 -8.09 16.82
N LEU A 2 9.67 -7.74 16.73
CA LEU A 2 10.78 -8.49 17.35
C LEU A 2 10.79 -8.57 18.90
N ARG A 3 10.09 -7.68 19.60
CA ARG A 3 9.99 -7.65 21.08
C ARG A 3 8.74 -8.32 21.65
N GLN A 4 7.89 -8.92 20.80
CA GLN A 4 6.64 -9.54 21.26
C GLN A 4 6.91 -10.89 21.94
N ASP A 5 6.09 -11.21 22.95
CA ASP A 5 6.32 -12.36 23.83
C ASP A 5 6.34 -13.70 23.10
N TYR A 6 5.59 -13.86 22.00
CA TYR A 6 5.64 -15.08 21.18
C TYR A 6 6.99 -15.28 20.48
N VAL A 7 7.73 -14.21 20.16
CA VAL A 7 9.09 -14.28 19.59
C VAL A 7 10.08 -14.72 20.69
N ARG A 8 9.89 -14.22 21.91
CA ARG A 8 10.67 -14.64 23.09
C ARG A 8 10.42 -16.10 23.45
N THR A 9 9.18 -16.57 23.40
CA THR A 9 8.84 -17.98 23.61
C THR A 9 9.44 -18.88 22.52
N ALA A 10 9.43 -18.45 21.26
CA ALA A 10 10.06 -19.21 20.17
C ALA A 10 11.59 -19.34 20.35
N ARG A 11 12.25 -18.26 20.81
CA ARG A 11 13.68 -18.28 21.15
C ARG A 11 13.95 -19.17 22.38
N ALA A 12 13.10 -19.12 23.41
CA ALA A 12 13.22 -19.96 24.60
C ALA A 12 13.02 -21.46 24.32
N LYS A 13 12.32 -21.81 23.23
CA LYS A 13 12.16 -23.18 22.74
C LYS A 13 13.38 -23.72 21.96
N GLY A 14 14.45 -22.93 21.80
CA GLY A 14 15.68 -23.35 21.12
C GLY A 14 15.61 -23.36 19.58
N LEU A 15 14.63 -22.67 18.99
CA LEU A 15 14.52 -22.54 17.53
C LEU A 15 15.66 -21.67 16.98
N VAL A 16 16.22 -22.09 15.84
CA VAL A 16 17.25 -21.34 15.11
C VAL A 16 16.71 -19.94 14.74
N GLU A 17 17.54 -18.92 14.94
CA GLU A 17 17.14 -17.52 14.83
C GLU A 17 16.57 -17.15 13.44
N SER A 18 17.06 -17.81 12.38
CA SER A 18 16.51 -17.70 11.02
C SER A 18 15.04 -18.13 10.90
N VAL A 19 14.63 -19.18 11.63
CA VAL A 19 13.26 -19.68 11.67
C VAL A 19 12.37 -18.78 12.51
N VAL A 20 12.89 -18.22 13.60
CA VAL A 20 12.19 -17.25 14.44
C VAL A 20 11.92 -15.97 13.64
N ILE A 21 12.92 -15.46 12.92
CA ILE A 21 12.79 -14.26 12.10
C ILE A 21 11.83 -14.50 10.93
N SER A 22 12.04 -15.53 10.09
CA SER A 22 11.21 -15.69 8.88
C SER A 22 9.77 -16.11 9.18
N LYS A 23 9.56 -17.02 10.15
CA LYS A 23 8.24 -17.62 10.38
C LYS A 23 7.39 -16.85 11.40
N HIS A 24 8.02 -16.19 12.39
CA HIS A 24 7.29 -15.52 13.47
C HIS A 24 7.36 -14.00 13.39
N ALA A 25 8.54 -13.42 13.13
CA ALA A 25 8.68 -11.97 13.08
C ALA A 25 8.31 -11.37 11.72
N LEU A 26 8.78 -11.95 10.61
CA LEU A 26 8.58 -11.42 9.26
C LEU A 26 7.10 -11.48 8.86
N ARG A 27 6.44 -12.62 9.08
CA ARG A 27 5.03 -12.81 8.73
C ARG A 27 4.10 -11.81 9.42
N ASN A 28 4.33 -11.53 10.71
CA ASN A 28 3.55 -10.54 11.45
C ASN A 28 3.96 -9.09 11.15
N ALA A 29 5.19 -8.86 10.70
CA ALA A 29 5.63 -7.54 10.24
C ALA A 29 5.10 -7.19 8.83
N LEU A 30 4.85 -8.20 7.99
CA LEU A 30 4.33 -8.01 6.64
C LEU A 30 2.89 -7.51 6.60
N ILE A 31 2.08 -7.79 7.63
CA ILE A 31 0.68 -7.34 7.69
C ILE A 31 0.55 -5.81 7.56
N PRO A 32 1.10 -4.99 8.48
CA PRO A 32 1.03 -3.52 8.34
C PRO A 32 1.82 -2.98 7.13
N PHE A 33 2.85 -3.71 6.69
CA PHE A 33 3.66 -3.31 5.54
C PHE A 33 2.87 -3.41 4.22
N VAL A 34 2.12 -4.50 4.04
CA VAL A 34 1.23 -4.68 2.89
C VAL A 34 0.17 -3.58 2.85
N THR A 35 -0.43 -3.23 3.99
CA THR A 35 -1.39 -2.10 4.06
C THR A 35 -0.81 -0.82 3.51
N ILE A 36 0.39 -0.47 3.97
CA ILE A 36 1.05 0.77 3.60
C ILE A 36 1.35 0.75 2.10
N LEU A 37 1.91 -0.34 1.58
CA LEU A 37 2.23 -0.47 0.15
C LEU A 37 1.00 -0.35 -0.75
N VAL A 38 -0.11 -0.98 -0.37
CA VAL A 38 -1.37 -0.92 -1.11
C VAL A 38 -1.87 0.52 -1.22
N LEU A 39 -1.81 1.29 -0.13
CA LEU A 39 -2.20 2.69 -0.12
C LEU A 39 -1.23 3.59 -0.90
N GLN A 40 0.01 3.17 -1.14
CA GLN A 40 0.94 3.96 -1.95
C GLN A 40 0.62 3.90 -3.45
N ILE A 41 0.02 2.81 -3.95
CA ILE A 41 -0.23 2.66 -5.39
C ILE A 41 -1.08 3.81 -5.95
N PRO A 42 -2.26 4.14 -5.40
CA PRO A 42 -3.06 5.26 -5.92
C PRO A 42 -2.39 6.62 -5.71
N ASN A 43 -1.64 6.77 -4.62
CA ASN A 43 -0.92 8.02 -4.31
C ASN A 43 0.16 8.33 -5.35
N VAL A 44 0.87 7.33 -5.85
CA VAL A 44 1.88 7.54 -6.91
C VAL A 44 1.22 8.02 -8.21
N PHE A 45 0.05 7.47 -8.57
CA PHE A 45 -0.69 7.88 -9.76
C PHE A 45 -1.38 9.24 -9.61
N SER A 46 -1.77 9.60 -8.38
CA SER A 46 -2.25 10.95 -8.05
C SER A 46 -1.19 12.02 -8.33
N GLY A 47 0.07 11.62 -8.49
CA GLY A 47 1.19 12.50 -8.80
C GLY A 47 1.60 13.34 -7.60
N ALA A 48 2.75 14.00 -7.75
CA ALA A 48 3.25 14.91 -6.73
C ALA A 48 2.84 16.33 -7.11
N ILE A 49 1.52 16.62 -7.01
CA ILE A 49 0.89 17.87 -7.50
C ILE A 49 1.71 19.12 -7.12
N ILE A 50 2.18 19.18 -5.86
CA ILE A 50 2.97 20.31 -5.35
C ILE A 50 4.29 20.45 -6.13
N THR A 51 5.07 19.37 -6.24
CA THR A 51 6.37 19.42 -6.92
C THR A 51 6.22 19.58 -8.42
N GLU A 52 5.20 18.97 -9.02
CA GLU A 52 4.92 19.10 -10.46
C GLU A 52 4.55 20.53 -10.84
N THR A 53 3.74 21.20 -10.00
CA THR A 53 3.36 22.60 -10.22
C THR A 53 4.54 23.55 -10.03
N VAL A 54 5.36 23.34 -8.99
CA VAL A 54 6.52 24.21 -8.72
C VAL A 54 7.60 24.07 -9.79
N PHE A 55 7.88 22.85 -10.24
CA PHE A 55 8.91 22.58 -11.25
C PHE A 55 8.39 22.61 -12.69
N SER A 56 7.11 22.92 -12.91
CA SER A 56 6.44 22.88 -14.23
C SER A 56 6.65 21.54 -14.96
N TRP A 57 6.70 20.46 -14.20
CA TRP A 57 6.81 19.11 -14.75
C TRP A 57 5.42 18.62 -15.15
N ASN A 58 5.22 18.34 -16.44
CA ASN A 58 3.93 17.88 -16.97
C ASN A 58 3.64 16.43 -16.57
N GLY A 59 3.18 16.24 -15.33
CA GLY A 59 2.72 14.97 -14.78
C GLY A 59 1.20 14.86 -14.70
N THR A 60 0.72 13.73 -14.16
CA THR A 60 -0.71 13.46 -13.98
C THR A 60 -1.34 14.39 -12.94
N GLY A 61 -0.59 14.76 -11.90
CA GLY A 61 -1.05 15.69 -10.86
C GLY A 61 -1.16 17.12 -11.38
N PHE A 62 -0.22 17.57 -12.19
CA PHE A 62 -0.29 18.86 -12.89
C PHE A 62 -1.49 18.92 -13.84
N LEU A 63 -1.74 17.86 -14.60
CA LEU A 63 -2.88 17.79 -15.52
C LEU A 63 -4.23 17.92 -14.79
N TYR A 64 -4.36 17.27 -13.63
CA TYR A 64 -5.54 17.44 -12.78
C TYR A 64 -5.69 18.88 -12.26
N PHE A 65 -4.58 19.50 -11.81
CA PHE A 65 -4.59 20.87 -11.31
C PHE A 65 -4.95 21.90 -12.40
N ASP A 66 -4.38 21.75 -13.60
CA ASP A 66 -4.68 22.61 -14.76
C ASP A 66 -6.14 22.46 -15.21
N ALA A 67 -6.68 21.23 -15.22
CA ALA A 67 -8.08 20.98 -15.52
C ALA A 67 -9.04 21.68 -14.55
N LEU A 68 -8.73 21.65 -13.24
CA LEU A 68 -9.49 22.39 -12.23
C LEU A 68 -9.42 23.90 -12.45
N GLY A 69 -8.23 24.44 -12.76
CA GLY A 69 -8.04 25.86 -13.05
C GLY A 69 -8.83 26.34 -14.27
N ARG A 70 -8.98 25.48 -15.29
CA ARG A 70 -9.77 25.76 -16.51
C ARG A 70 -11.26 25.40 -16.39
N SER A 71 -11.70 24.91 -15.24
CA SER A 71 -13.06 24.36 -15.05
C SER A 71 -13.42 23.26 -16.06
N ASP A 72 -12.42 22.49 -16.51
CA ASP A 72 -12.62 21.32 -17.36
C ASP A 72 -13.01 20.11 -16.50
N TRP A 73 -14.30 20.02 -16.21
CA TRP A 73 -14.85 18.94 -15.40
C TRP A 73 -14.71 17.57 -16.06
N ASN A 74 -14.64 17.49 -17.39
CA ASN A 74 -14.51 16.20 -18.08
C ASN A 74 -13.17 15.54 -17.75
N VAL A 75 -12.08 16.31 -17.82
CA VAL A 75 -10.74 15.83 -17.49
C VAL A 75 -10.61 15.55 -15.98
N ALA A 76 -11.15 16.43 -15.14
CA ALA A 76 -11.13 16.23 -13.69
C ALA A 76 -11.88 14.95 -13.26
N LEU A 77 -13.06 14.69 -13.83
CA LEU A 77 -13.84 13.48 -13.55
C LEU A 77 -13.16 12.22 -14.10
N ALA A 78 -12.55 12.28 -15.28
CA ALA A 78 -11.78 11.16 -15.83
C ALA A 78 -10.60 10.79 -14.92
N PHE A 79 -9.89 11.79 -14.40
CA PHE A 79 -8.80 11.59 -13.45
C PHE A 79 -9.27 10.94 -12.14
N ILE A 80 -10.38 11.43 -11.57
CA ILE A 80 -10.98 10.87 -10.35
C ILE A 80 -11.45 9.43 -10.60
N PHE A 81 -12.04 9.15 -11.76
CA PHE A 81 -12.50 7.81 -12.11
C PHE A 81 -11.33 6.82 -12.21
N ILE A 82 -10.24 7.18 -12.90
CA ILE A 82 -9.05 6.33 -13.02
C ILE A 82 -8.41 6.07 -11.65
N THR A 83 -8.25 7.10 -10.82
CA THR A 83 -7.69 6.96 -9.47
C THR A 83 -8.59 6.13 -8.55
N ALA A 84 -9.92 6.24 -8.67
CA ALA A 84 -10.85 5.38 -7.95
C ALA A 84 -10.73 3.90 -8.36
N VAL A 85 -10.68 3.62 -9.67
CA VAL A 85 -10.48 2.25 -10.17
C VAL A 85 -9.15 1.67 -9.68
N LEU A 86 -8.06 2.45 -9.75
CA LEU A 86 -6.75 2.04 -9.23
C LEU A 86 -6.78 1.78 -7.72
N THR A 87 -7.53 2.59 -6.97
CA THR A 87 -7.70 2.39 -5.52
C THR A 87 -8.38 1.07 -5.23
N VAL A 88 -9.50 0.78 -5.90
CA VAL A 88 -10.22 -0.50 -5.74
C VAL A 88 -9.32 -1.68 -6.13
N PHE A 89 -8.59 -1.58 -7.24
CA PHE A 89 -7.63 -2.61 -7.66
C PHE A 89 -6.50 -2.82 -6.65
N ALA A 90 -5.92 -1.73 -6.13
CA ALA A 90 -4.87 -1.80 -5.12
C ALA A 90 -5.38 -2.44 -3.83
N THR A 91 -6.56 -2.06 -3.36
CA THR A 91 -7.18 -2.66 -2.16
C THR A 91 -7.46 -4.14 -2.36
N LEU A 92 -7.94 -4.55 -3.54
CA LEU A 92 -8.17 -5.96 -3.87
C LEU A 92 -6.86 -6.77 -3.85
N ILE A 93 -5.77 -6.21 -4.39
CA ILE A 93 -4.44 -6.82 -4.29
C ILE A 93 -4.02 -6.95 -2.81
N GLY A 94 -4.32 -5.95 -1.99
CA GLY A 94 -4.10 -5.98 -0.54
C GLY A 94 -4.81 -7.14 0.14
N ASP A 95 -6.10 -7.32 -0.13
CA ASP A 95 -6.91 -8.40 0.43
C ASP A 95 -6.38 -9.79 0.05
N ILE A 96 -5.94 -9.95 -1.20
CA ILE A 96 -5.28 -11.19 -1.66
C ILE A 96 -3.95 -11.40 -0.92
N LEU A 97 -3.12 -10.35 -0.81
CA LEU A 97 -1.85 -10.41 -0.10
C LEU A 97 -2.04 -10.76 1.38
N TYR A 98 -3.07 -10.23 2.04
CA TYR A 98 -3.39 -10.61 3.43
C TYR A 98 -3.72 -12.10 3.55
N THR A 99 -4.44 -12.67 2.58
CA THR A 99 -4.77 -14.10 2.59
C THR A 99 -3.51 -14.98 2.47
N ILE A 100 -2.49 -14.53 1.74
CA ILE A 100 -1.20 -15.24 1.62
C ILE A 100 -0.34 -15.04 2.89
N VAL A 101 -0.30 -13.81 3.40
CA VAL A 101 0.53 -13.42 4.55
C VAL A 101 -0.05 -13.95 5.86
N ASP A 102 -1.36 -14.09 6.03
CA ASP A 102 -1.96 -14.62 7.25
C ASP A 102 -2.67 -15.97 6.99
N PRO A 103 -2.13 -17.12 7.44
CA PRO A 103 -2.70 -18.44 7.22
C PRO A 103 -3.92 -18.70 8.14
N ARG A 104 -4.22 -17.79 9.07
CA ARG A 104 -5.36 -17.90 9.99
C ARG A 104 -6.66 -17.47 9.32
N ILE A 105 -6.59 -16.73 8.22
CA ILE A 105 -7.73 -16.36 7.39
C ILE A 105 -8.04 -17.54 6.44
N ARG A 106 -8.37 -18.70 7.00
CA ARG A 106 -9.02 -19.76 6.22
C ARG A 106 -10.49 -19.39 6.11
N TYR A 107 -10.89 -18.87 4.94
CA TYR A 107 -12.28 -18.92 4.52
C TYR A 107 -12.66 -20.41 4.43
N SER A 108 -13.51 -20.84 5.37
CA SER A 108 -14.14 -22.15 5.34
C SER A 108 -15.25 -22.20 4.31
#